data_AF-A0A2E5I776-F1
#
_entry.id   AF-A0A2E5I776-F1
#
_cell.length_a   1.000
_cell.length_b   1.000
_cell.length_c   1.000
_cell.angle_alpha   90.00
_cell.angle_beta   90.00
_cell.angle_gamma   90.00
#
_symmetry.space_group_name_H-M   'P 1'
#
loop_
_entity.id
_entity.type
_entity.pdbx_description
1 polymer ?
#
loop_
_entity_poly.entity_id
_entity_poly.type
_entity_poly.pdbx_seq_one_letter_code
_entity_poly.pdbx_strand_id
1 'polypeptide(L)'
;MYNDNIHLKKRETITNGVKYDFFIYDIFHLEKKHSDGKFGSGESLISKEKRFKIYDKEARKKLNVKFRCSKKLLYAMDGIEPKEAKKVFNKCINELKKDGLITV
;
A
#
# COMPACT_ATOMS: atom_id res chain seq x y z
N MET A 1 10.01 -12.25 14.90
CA MET A 1 8.53 -12.26 14.88
C MET A 1 8.13 -11.39 13.70
N TYR A 2 7.81 -12.05 12.58
CA TYR A 2 7.35 -11.39 11.37
C TYR A 2 6.14 -10.52 11.74
N ASN A 3 6.02 -9.34 11.13
CA ASN A 3 4.70 -8.74 10.99
C ASN A 3 3.83 -9.81 10.30
N ASP A 4 2.99 -10.51 11.07
CA ASP A 4 2.06 -11.58 10.67
C ASP A 4 1.04 -11.15 9.59
N ASN A 5 1.21 -9.95 9.04
CA ASN A 5 0.51 -9.49 7.86
C ASN A 5 1.08 -10.21 6.64
N ILE A 6 0.40 -11.28 6.22
CA ILE A 6 0.63 -11.98 4.94
C ILE A 6 0.69 -11.05 3.72
N HIS A 7 0.13 -9.85 3.86
CA HIS A 7 0.06 -8.80 2.87
C HIS A 7 1.26 -7.83 2.88
N LEU A 8 2.13 -7.85 3.90
CA LEU A 8 3.28 -6.97 4.02
C LEU A 8 4.57 -7.71 3.64
N LYS A 9 5.31 -7.21 2.66
CA LYS A 9 6.60 -7.77 2.23
C LYS A 9 7.69 -6.71 2.24
N LYS A 10 8.80 -6.99 2.92
CA LYS A 10 10.01 -6.15 2.87
C LYS A 10 10.74 -6.37 1.54
N ARG A 11 11.20 -5.30 0.93
CA ARG A 11 12.02 -5.31 -0.29
C ARG A 11 13.24 -4.45 -0.06
N GLU A 12 14.39 -5.02 -0.37
CA GLU A 12 15.68 -4.34 -0.34
C GLU A 12 16.06 -4.06 -1.80
N THR A 13 16.32 -2.80 -2.13
CA THR A 13 16.82 -2.43 -3.45
C THR A 13 18.06 -1.56 -3.29
N ILE A 14 18.94 -1.58 -4.27
CA ILE A 14 20.10 -0.69 -4.32
C ILE A 14 19.77 0.38 -5.36
N THR A 15 19.81 1.65 -4.97
CA THR A 15 19.62 2.79 -5.89
C THR A 15 20.80 3.73 -5.73
N ASN A 16 21.54 3.98 -6.82
CA ASN A 16 22.75 4.80 -6.83
C ASN A 16 23.77 4.41 -5.75
N GLY A 17 24.01 3.11 -5.56
CA GLY A 17 24.97 2.60 -4.57
C GLY A 17 24.49 2.62 -3.12
N VAL A 18 23.30 3.16 -2.83
CA VAL A 18 22.72 3.21 -1.49
C VAL A 18 21.67 2.12 -1.32
N LYS A 19 21.78 1.33 -0.25
CA LYS A 19 20.74 0.37 0.15
C LYS A 19 19.48 1.12 0.56
N TYR A 20 18.39 0.86 -0.14
CA TYR A 20 17.08 1.43 0.10
C TYR A 20 16.09 0.31 0.41
N ASP A 21 15.78 0.15 1.68
CA ASP A 21 14.78 -0.80 2.14
C ASP A 21 13.41 -0.13 2.16
N PHE A 22 12.41 -0.82 1.60
CA PHE A 22 11.02 -0.37 1.64
C PHE A 22 10.09 -1.55 1.81
N PHE A 23 8.89 -1.29 2.28
CA PHE A 23 7.83 -2.27 2.36
C PHE A 23 6.88 -2.16 1.17
N ILE A 24 6.32 -3.30 0.78
CA ILE A 24 5.18 -3.38 -0.11
C ILE A 24 4.04 -3.98 0.69
N TYR A 25 2.95 -3.23 0.85
CA TYR A 25 1.72 -3.71 1.47
C TYR A 25 0.68 -3.98 0.38
N ASP A 26 0.17 -5.20 0.33
CA ASP A 26 -0.86 -5.64 -0.61
C ASP A 26 -2.26 -5.31 -0.07
N ILE A 27 -2.95 -4.35 -0.69
CA ILE A 27 -4.28 -3.91 -0.24
C ILE A 27 -5.43 -4.50 -1.05
N PHE A 28 -5.19 -5.52 -1.89
CA PHE A 28 -6.23 -6.13 -2.73
C PHE A 28 -7.45 -6.58 -1.93
N HIS A 29 -7.22 -7.17 -0.76
CA HIS A 29 -8.29 -7.62 0.14
C HIS A 29 -9.13 -6.43 0.68
N LEU A 30 -8.48 -5.31 1.03
CA LEU A 30 -9.14 -4.08 1.47
C LEU A 30 -9.91 -3.42 0.34
N GLU A 31 -9.31 -3.36 -0.85
CA GLU A 31 -9.96 -2.83 -2.05
C GLU A 31 -11.25 -3.61 -2.32
N LYS A 32 -11.17 -4.95 -2.33
CA LYS A 32 -12.33 -5.81 -2.56
C LYS A 32 -13.42 -5.60 -1.50
N LYS A 33 -13.02 -5.53 -0.22
CA LYS A 33 -13.92 -5.26 0.91
C LYS A 33 -14.60 -3.89 0.85
N HIS A 34 -13.88 -2.84 0.47
CA HIS A 34 -14.39 -1.47 0.47
C HIS A 34 -15.07 -1.05 -0.84
N SER A 35 -14.92 -1.84 -1.89
CA SER A 35 -15.50 -1.60 -3.22
C SER A 35 -16.56 -2.62 -3.63
N ASP A 36 -16.96 -3.51 -2.71
CA ASP A 36 -17.91 -4.59 -2.99
C ASP A 36 -17.49 -5.46 -4.19
N GLY A 37 -16.18 -5.70 -4.32
CA GLY A 37 -15.61 -6.44 -5.44
C GLY A 37 -15.43 -5.68 -6.75
N LYS A 38 -15.81 -4.40 -6.83
CA LYS A 38 -15.61 -3.56 -8.03
C LYS A 38 -14.12 -3.31 -8.35
N PHE A 39 -13.29 -3.25 -7.30
CA PHE A 39 -11.83 -3.13 -7.32
C PHE A 39 -11.19 -4.29 -6.51
N GLY A 40 -9.86 -4.45 -6.62
CA GLY A 40 -9.16 -5.56 -5.96
C GLY A 40 -9.23 -6.88 -6.74
N SER A 41 -9.27 -6.82 -8.07
CA SER A 41 -9.21 -7.97 -8.97
C SER A 41 -8.45 -7.62 -10.26
N GLY A 42 -7.82 -8.63 -10.88
CA GLY A 42 -7.03 -8.48 -12.11
C GLY A 42 -5.56 -8.08 -11.86
N GLU A 43 -4.98 -7.34 -12.81
CA GLU A 43 -3.58 -6.89 -12.73
C GLU A 43 -3.34 -5.98 -11.51
N SER A 44 -2.18 -6.14 -10.88
CA SER A 44 -1.72 -5.30 -9.76
C SER A 44 -0.64 -4.32 -10.18
N LEU A 45 -0.67 -3.12 -9.63
CA LEU A 45 0.40 -2.13 -9.76
C LEU A 45 0.85 -1.64 -8.38
N ILE A 46 2.13 -1.31 -8.27
CA ILE A 46 2.69 -0.71 -7.05
C ILE A 46 2.49 0.80 -7.14
N SER A 47 1.88 1.39 -6.10
CA SER A 47 1.70 2.83 -5.98
C SER A 47 3.05 3.55 -6.06
N LYS A 48 3.10 4.65 -6.80
CA LYS A 48 4.29 5.52 -6.85
C LYS A 48 4.44 6.37 -5.58
N GLU A 49 3.41 6.43 -4.73
CA GLU A 49 3.40 7.24 -3.52
C GLU A 49 4.42 6.70 -2.49
N LYS A 50 5.29 7.60 -2.00
CA LYS A 50 6.34 7.33 -1.01
C LYS A 50 6.10 8.04 0.33
N ARG A 51 4.88 8.57 0.52
CA ARG A 51 4.55 9.42 1.67
C ARG A 51 4.36 8.61 2.95
N PHE A 52 3.96 7.35 2.82
CA PHE A 52 3.65 6.50 3.95
C PHE A 52 4.89 5.76 4.43
N LYS A 53 4.95 5.57 5.74
CA LYS A 53 6.04 4.85 6.40
C LYS A 53 5.50 3.81 7.36
N ILE A 54 6.23 2.73 7.52
CA ILE A 54 5.98 1.67 8.50
C ILE A 54 7.16 1.65 9.47
N TYR A 55 6.87 1.55 10.76
CA TYR A 55 7.89 1.35 11.76
C TYR A 55 8.38 -0.09 11.72
N ASP A 56 9.63 -0.29 11.27
CA ASP A 56 10.28 -1.59 11.28
C ASP A 56 10.87 -1.81 12.68
N LYS A 57 10.27 -2.74 13.44
CA LYS A 57 10.76 -3.07 14.79
C LYS A 57 12.16 -3.70 14.77
N GLU A 58 12.48 -4.45 13.71
CA GLU A 58 13.78 -5.11 13.55
C GLU A 58 14.89 -4.10 13.29
N ALA A 59 14.74 -3.28 12.25
CA ALA A 59 15.73 -2.26 11.95
C ALA A 59 15.61 -0.99 12.81
N ARG A 60 14.63 -0.94 13.73
CA ARG A 60 14.30 0.19 14.62
C ARG A 60 14.17 1.53 13.88
N LYS A 61 13.71 1.50 12.63
CA LYS A 61 13.62 2.67 11.73
C LYS A 61 12.28 2.72 11.01
N LYS A 62 11.85 3.94 10.66
CA LYS A 62 10.68 4.15 9.78
C LYS A 62 11.12 3.93 8.33
N LEU A 63 10.61 2.87 7.70
CA LEU A 63 10.85 2.56 6.30
C LEU A 63 9.67 3.02 5.44
N ASN A 64 9.95 3.41 4.20
CA ASN A 64 8.89 3.78 3.27
C ASN A 64 8.04 2.56 2.93
N VAL A 65 6.73 2.74 2.82
CA VAL A 65 5.82 1.70 2.32
C VAL A 65 5.16 2.15 1.03
N LYS A 66 5.09 1.22 0.09
CA LYS A 66 4.33 1.34 -1.14
C LYS A 66 3.16 0.38 -1.07
N PHE A 67 2.02 0.75 -1.67
CA PHE A 67 0.84 -0.10 -1.70
C PHE A 67 0.75 -0.80 -3.05
N ARG A 68 0.60 -2.11 -3.04
CA ARG A 68 0.19 -2.85 -4.23
C ARG A 68 -1.33 -2.80 -4.29
N CYS A 69 -1.83 -2.16 -5.34
CA CYS A 69 -3.25 -1.93 -5.58
C CYS A 69 -3.66 -2.52 -6.92
N SER A 70 -4.96 -2.71 -7.14
CA SER A 70 -5.45 -3.08 -8.46
C SER A 70 -5.17 -1.98 -9.48
N LYS A 71 -4.71 -2.38 -10.67
CA LYS A 71 -4.46 -1.48 -11.80
C LYS A 71 -5.70 -0.64 -12.08
N LYS A 72 -6.86 -1.27 -12.10
CA LYS A 72 -8.16 -0.61 -12.26
C LYS A 72 -8.40 0.51 -11.25
N LEU A 73 -8.06 0.32 -9.97
CA LEU A 73 -8.21 1.37 -8.95
C LEU A 73 -7.26 2.54 -9.23
N LEU A 74 -5.98 2.26 -9.51
CA LEU A 74 -5.00 3.30 -9.80
C LEU A 74 -5.39 4.12 -11.03
N TYR A 75 -5.77 3.46 -12.12
CA TYR A 75 -6.26 4.13 -13.31
C TYR A 75 -7.54 4.92 -13.04
N ALA A 76 -8.46 4.41 -12.21
CA ALA A 76 -9.66 5.15 -11.84
C ALA A 76 -9.34 6.39 -10.98
N MET A 77 -8.32 6.33 -10.11
CA MET A 77 -7.86 7.47 -9.32
C MET A 77 -7.24 8.59 -10.15
N ASP A 78 -6.58 8.25 -11.26
CA ASP A 78 -6.01 9.17 -12.25
C ASP A 78 -6.97 9.48 -13.42
N GLY A 79 -8.12 8.83 -13.46
CA GLY A 79 -9.11 8.92 -14.53
C GLY A 79 -10.11 10.05 -14.37
N ILE A 80 -11.17 10.02 -15.19
CA ILE A 80 -12.20 11.06 -15.28
C ILE A 80 -13.08 11.12 -14.02
N GLU A 81 -13.37 9.97 -13.39
CA GLU A 81 -14.20 9.88 -12.18
C GLU A 81 -13.44 9.31 -10.98
N PRO A 82 -12.48 10.06 -10.42
CA PRO A 82 -11.61 9.55 -9.37
C PRO A 82 -12.26 9.57 -7.99
N LYS A 83 -13.45 10.16 -7.83
CA LYS A 83 -14.11 10.31 -6.52
C LYS A 83 -14.32 8.97 -5.83
N GLU A 84 -14.86 7.99 -6.55
CA GLU A 84 -15.16 6.68 -5.96
C GLU A 84 -13.88 5.90 -5.65
N ALA A 85 -12.94 5.87 -6.58
CA ALA A 85 -11.65 5.19 -6.42
C ALA A 85 -10.83 5.79 -5.27
N LYS A 86 -10.73 7.12 -5.20
CA LYS A 86 -10.06 7.82 -4.08
C LYS A 86 -10.75 7.55 -2.75
N LYS A 87 -12.09 7.45 -2.72
CA LYS A 87 -12.85 7.10 -1.50
C LYS A 87 -12.52 5.70 -1.02
N VAL A 88 -12.45 4.72 -1.93
CA VAL A 88 -12.03 3.34 -1.61
C VAL A 88 -10.59 3.32 -1.12
N PHE A 89 -9.66 3.93 -1.86
CA PHE A 89 -8.24 3.97 -1.48
C PHE A 89 -8.04 4.62 -0.10
N ASN A 90 -8.68 5.76 0.15
CA ASN A 90 -8.60 6.43 1.46
C ASN A 90 -9.20 5.58 2.59
N LYS A 91 -10.24 4.78 2.34
CA LYS A 91 -10.75 3.83 3.33
C LYS A 91 -9.70 2.77 3.66
N CYS A 92 -9.04 2.19 2.65
CA CYS A 92 -7.95 1.23 2.86
C CYS A 92 -6.82 1.84 3.71
N ILE A 93 -6.36 3.04 3.35
CA ILE A 93 -5.30 3.75 4.08
C ILE A 93 -5.73 4.06 5.52
N ASN A 94 -6.98 4.47 5.75
CA ASN A 94 -7.47 4.76 7.09
C ASN A 94 -7.60 3.50 7.96
N GLU A 95 -7.98 2.36 7.40
CA GLU A 95 -7.99 1.07 8.12
C GLU A 95 -6.55 0.73 8.56
N LEU A 96 -5.59 0.80 7.63
CA LEU A 96 -4.17 0.57 7.93
C LEU A 96 -3.58 1.54 8.97
N LYS A 97 -4.02 2.80 8.99
CA LYS A 97 -3.63 3.77 10.02
C LYS A 97 -4.22 3.41 11.38
N LYS A 98 -5.50 3.01 11.42
CA LYS A 98 -6.19 2.63 12.67
C LYS A 98 -5.56 1.39 13.30
N ASP A 99 -5.16 0.42 12.48
CA ASP A 99 -4.43 -0.77 12.93
C ASP A 99 -2.98 -0.47 13.34
N GLY A 100 -2.53 0.80 13.25
CA GLY A 100 -1.17 1.21 13.58
C GLY A 100 -0.11 0.66 12.62
N LEU A 101 -0.53 0.15 11.46
CA LEU A 101 0.36 -0.48 10.49
C LEU A 101 1.16 0.57 9.71
N ILE A 102 0.58 1.75 9.44
CA ILE A 102 1.22 2.83 8.68
C ILE A 102 1.13 4.18 9.39
N THR A 103 2.16 5.02 9.23
CA THR A 103 2.17 6.44 9.61
C THR A 103 2.40 7.31 8.38
N VAL A 104 1.85 8.53 8.41
CA VAL A 104 2.23 9.62 7.48
C VAL A 104 3.45 10.34 8.04
#